data_AF-A0A7S2KUX8-F1
#
_entry.id   AF-A0A7S2KUX8-F1
#
_cell.length_a   1.000
_cell.length_b   1.000
_cell.length_c   1.000
_cell.angle_alpha   90.00
_cell.angle_beta   90.00
_cell.angle_gamma   90.00
#
_symmetry.space_group_name_H-M   'P 1'
#
loop_
_entity.id
_entity.type
_entity.pdbx_description
1 polymer ?
#
loop_
_entity_poly.entity_id
_entity_poly.type
_entity_poly.pdbx_seq_one_letter_code
_entity_poly.pdbx_strand_id
1 'polypeptide(L)'
;PIAFCGGGAAERRVIEACYNVVEEHMASGVRDGLVYQTVSQFLLYGDMLPLSIMRALSAAHVWKRSRSLNLGGISPLEFEDMWYYDNCTKLGFNTLSKIAALPDRLAHLDGLAQGIVELADGLREAAARAPAVEEGPAADAGALVIRADGLNVVSPEGKVLGIGVSFEASRGQALLVTGPNASGKSLLAGLLAGLW
;
A
#
# COMPACT_ATOMS: atom_id res chain seq x y z
N PRO A 1 15.04 2.48 24.64
CA PRO A 1 15.24 1.26 25.46
C PRO A 1 16.25 0.27 24.86
N ILE A 2 16.22 0.02 23.54
CA ILE A 2 17.01 -1.06 22.92
C ILE A 2 18.51 -0.74 22.89
N ALA A 3 18.88 0.52 22.61
CA ALA A 3 20.25 1.00 22.71
C ALA A 3 20.82 0.94 24.15
N PHE A 4 19.97 1.09 25.16
CA PHE A 4 20.37 1.06 26.57
C PHE A 4 20.60 -0.37 27.08
N CYS A 5 19.86 -1.34 26.55
CA CYS A 5 19.99 -2.75 26.91
C CYS A 5 21.06 -3.51 26.10
N GLY A 6 21.78 -2.85 25.17
CA GLY A 6 22.68 -3.51 24.24
C GLY A 6 21.97 -4.51 23.31
N GLY A 7 20.65 -4.37 23.13
CA GLY A 7 19.78 -5.35 22.48
C GLY A 7 19.85 -5.37 20.95
N GLY A 8 20.75 -4.58 20.34
CA GLY A 8 20.83 -4.42 18.89
C GLY A 8 21.05 -5.74 18.14
N ALA A 9 21.79 -6.70 18.71
CA ALA A 9 21.98 -8.02 18.09
C ALA A 9 20.73 -8.92 18.14
N ALA A 10 19.82 -8.69 19.09
CA ALA A 10 18.54 -9.40 19.16
C ALA A 10 17.51 -8.74 18.22
N GLU A 11 17.44 -7.41 18.24
CA GLU A 11 16.58 -6.64 17.33
C GLU A 11 16.96 -6.89 15.87
N ARG A 12 18.27 -6.87 15.55
CA ARG A 12 18.77 -7.18 14.21
C ARG A 12 18.35 -8.56 13.73
N ARG A 13 18.35 -9.59 14.60
CA ARG A 13 17.88 -10.94 14.22
C ARG A 13 16.39 -10.96 13.87
N VAL A 14 15.56 -10.21 14.59
CA VAL A 14 14.12 -10.11 14.31
C VAL A 14 13.88 -9.35 13.01
N ILE A 15 14.60 -8.23 12.81
CA ILE A 15 14.50 -7.42 11.60
C ILE A 15 15.01 -8.20 10.38
N GLU A 16 16.17 -8.86 10.46
CA GLU A 16 16.72 -9.66 9.36
C GLU A 16 15.79 -10.82 8.99
N ALA A 17 15.15 -11.47 9.96
CA ALA A 17 14.17 -12.52 9.66
C ALA A 17 12.97 -11.98 8.86
N CYS A 18 12.42 -10.84 9.26
CA CYS A 18 11.31 -10.20 8.54
C CYS A 18 11.75 -9.68 7.16
N TYR A 19 12.95 -9.10 7.09
CA TYR A 19 13.53 -8.58 5.86
C TYR A 19 13.76 -9.69 4.83
N ASN A 20 14.31 -10.83 5.25
CA ASN A 20 14.55 -11.97 4.37
C ASN A 20 13.23 -12.50 3.77
N VAL A 21 12.14 -12.53 4.53
CA VAL A 21 10.82 -12.94 4.02
C VAL A 21 10.33 -11.97 2.94
N VAL A 22 10.51 -10.66 3.14
CA VAL A 22 10.16 -9.65 2.14
C VAL A 22 11.05 -9.76 0.92
N GLU A 23 12.36 -9.97 1.10
CA GLU A 23 13.32 -10.13 0.02
C GLU A 23 13.03 -11.36 -0.83
N GLU A 24 12.73 -12.51 -0.22
CA GLU A 24 12.31 -13.72 -0.92
C GLU A 24 11.02 -13.49 -1.72
N HIS A 25 10.05 -12.80 -1.13
CA HIS A 25 8.79 -12.48 -1.81
C HIS A 25 9.03 -11.55 -3.01
N MET A 26 9.81 -10.49 -2.84
CA MET A 26 10.18 -9.58 -3.94
C MET A 26 10.99 -10.29 -5.03
N ALA A 27 11.96 -11.13 -4.65
CA ALA A 27 12.76 -11.90 -5.59
C ALA A 27 11.90 -12.88 -6.40
N SER A 28 10.89 -13.50 -5.78
CA SER A 28 9.94 -14.35 -6.49
C SER A 28 9.11 -13.56 -7.51
N GLY A 29 8.56 -12.40 -7.12
CA GLY A 29 7.79 -11.55 -8.00
C GLY A 29 8.61 -10.99 -9.17
N VAL A 30 9.87 -10.63 -8.92
CA VAL A 30 10.79 -10.19 -9.99
C VAL A 30 11.10 -11.34 -10.93
N ARG A 31 11.36 -12.56 -10.44
CA ARG A 31 11.65 -13.72 -11.31
C ARG A 31 10.47 -14.10 -12.19
N ASP A 32 9.27 -14.10 -11.64
CA ASP A 32 8.06 -14.45 -12.38
C ASP A 32 7.71 -13.37 -13.41
N GLY A 33 7.99 -12.10 -13.09
CA GLY A 33 7.80 -10.97 -13.98
C GLY A 33 8.92 -10.77 -15.01
N LEU A 34 10.16 -11.24 -14.77
CA LEU A 34 11.34 -10.85 -15.53
C LEU A 34 11.23 -11.19 -17.02
N VAL A 35 10.80 -12.40 -17.35
CA VAL A 35 10.69 -12.84 -18.76
C VAL A 35 9.59 -12.06 -19.46
N TYR A 36 8.43 -11.92 -18.83
CA TYR A 36 7.30 -11.17 -19.38
C TYR A 36 7.67 -9.70 -19.57
N GLN A 37 8.26 -9.05 -18.56
CA GLN A 37 8.69 -7.65 -18.63
C GLN A 37 9.79 -7.45 -19.65
N THR A 38 10.80 -8.32 -19.73
CA THR A 38 11.89 -8.19 -20.71
C THR A 38 11.37 -8.32 -22.13
N VAL A 39 10.53 -9.33 -22.39
CA VAL A 39 9.95 -9.58 -23.72
C VAL A 39 8.97 -8.47 -24.11
N SER A 40 8.08 -8.09 -23.18
CA SER A 40 7.14 -6.98 -23.38
C SER A 40 7.87 -5.67 -23.60
N GLN A 41 8.89 -5.35 -22.79
CA GLN A 41 9.68 -4.13 -22.94
C GLN A 41 10.46 -4.11 -24.25
N PHE A 42 11.00 -5.24 -24.70
CA PHE A 42 11.73 -5.34 -25.96
C PHE A 42 10.84 -5.26 -27.20
N LEU A 43 9.64 -5.87 -27.15
CA LEU A 43 8.72 -5.94 -28.29
C LEU A 43 7.73 -4.77 -28.36
N LEU A 44 7.25 -4.28 -27.21
CA LEU A 44 6.17 -3.29 -27.12
C LEU A 44 6.65 -1.89 -26.70
N TYR A 45 7.68 -1.77 -25.85
CA TYR A 45 8.08 -0.46 -25.28
C TYR A 45 9.42 0.08 -25.77
N GLY A 46 10.23 -0.74 -26.43
CA GLY A 46 11.54 -0.33 -26.90
C GLY A 46 11.44 0.32 -28.28
N ASP A 47 11.91 1.56 -28.38
CA ASP A 47 12.26 2.22 -29.67
C ASP A 47 13.27 1.40 -30.53
N MET A 48 13.77 0.28 -30.00
CA MET A 48 14.93 -0.45 -30.51
C MET A 48 14.60 -1.53 -31.53
N LEU A 49 13.45 -2.21 -31.49
CA LEU A 49 13.19 -3.33 -32.41
C LEU A 49 12.18 -2.97 -33.50
N PRO A 50 10.93 -2.57 -33.17
CA PRO A 50 9.91 -2.32 -34.18
C PRO A 50 10.27 -1.10 -35.03
N LEU A 51 10.71 -0.02 -34.38
CA LEU A 51 11.15 1.21 -35.04
C LEU A 51 12.46 1.01 -35.81
N SER A 52 13.42 0.24 -35.30
CA SER A 52 14.66 -0.07 -36.05
C SER A 52 14.42 -0.97 -37.26
N ILE A 53 13.54 -1.98 -37.14
CA ILE A 53 13.13 -2.81 -38.28
C ILE A 53 12.44 -1.94 -39.32
N MET A 54 11.52 -1.07 -38.89
CA MET A 54 10.82 -0.17 -39.81
C MET A 54 11.79 0.78 -40.50
N ARG A 55 12.75 1.36 -39.77
CA ARG A 55 13.82 2.21 -40.35
C ARG A 55 14.70 1.44 -41.32
N ALA A 56 15.08 0.21 -41.00
CA ALA A 56 15.87 -0.64 -41.88
C ALA A 56 15.10 -0.99 -43.17
N LEU A 57 13.80 -1.29 -43.07
CA LEU A 57 12.93 -1.55 -44.23
C LEU A 57 12.69 -0.30 -45.08
N SER A 58 12.50 0.86 -44.45
CA SER A 58 12.36 2.15 -45.14
C SER A 58 13.67 2.51 -45.86
N ALA A 59 14.82 2.37 -45.20
CA ALA A 59 16.13 2.58 -45.79
C ALA A 59 16.42 1.60 -46.93
N ALA A 60 16.06 0.31 -46.77
CA ALA A 60 16.22 -0.70 -47.83
C ALA A 60 15.32 -0.42 -49.04
N HIS A 61 14.09 0.07 -48.84
CA HIS A 61 13.20 0.48 -49.93
C HIS A 61 13.73 1.69 -50.68
N VAL A 62 14.23 2.70 -49.96
CA VAL A 62 14.86 3.88 -50.55
C VAL A 62 16.11 3.46 -51.32
N TRP A 63 16.97 2.61 -50.74
CA TRP A 63 18.16 2.09 -51.41
C TRP A 63 17.81 1.37 -52.72
N LYS A 64 16.76 0.55 -52.74
CA LYS A 64 16.35 -0.19 -53.95
C LYS A 64 15.73 0.72 -55.03
N ARG A 65 15.19 1.88 -54.66
CA ARG A 65 14.42 2.77 -55.56
C ARG A 65 15.20 4.01 -56.00
N SER A 66 16.18 4.46 -55.21
CA SER A 66 16.99 5.64 -55.51
C SER A 66 18.08 5.30 -56.54
N ARG A 67 17.85 5.74 -57.78
CA ARG A 67 18.83 5.74 -58.88
C ARG A 67 20.04 6.67 -58.59
N SER A 68 19.93 7.54 -57.58
CA SER A 68 20.92 8.53 -57.11
C SER A 68 22.13 7.94 -56.37
N LEU A 69 22.02 6.73 -55.81
CA LEU A 69 23.16 6.04 -55.17
C LEU A 69 24.27 5.66 -56.16
N ASN A 70 23.95 5.51 -57.45
CA ASN A 70 24.96 5.32 -58.50
C ASN A 70 25.78 6.60 -58.78
N LEU A 71 25.37 7.76 -58.26
CA LEU A 71 26.03 9.06 -58.41
C LEU A 71 26.65 9.58 -57.10
N GLY A 72 26.65 8.78 -56.02
CA GLY A 72 27.42 9.04 -54.81
C GLY A 72 26.74 9.89 -53.72
N GLY A 73 25.41 10.09 -53.75
CA GLY A 73 24.72 10.83 -52.69
C GLY A 73 23.22 10.55 -52.58
N ILE A 74 22.69 10.72 -51.36
CA ILE A 74 21.25 10.76 -51.07
C ILE A 74 20.77 12.19 -51.37
N SER A 75 19.66 12.36 -52.09
CA SER A 75 19.12 13.69 -52.38
C SER A 75 18.57 14.33 -51.09
N PRO A 76 18.77 15.64 -50.83
CA PRO A 76 18.23 16.33 -49.65
C PRO A 76 16.71 16.19 -49.48
N LEU A 77 15.96 16.11 -50.60
CA LEU A 77 14.51 15.91 -50.60
C LEU A 77 14.11 14.49 -50.15
N GLU A 78 14.90 13.47 -50.52
CA GLU A 78 14.64 12.08 -50.09
C GLU A 78 14.88 11.92 -48.57
N PHE A 79 15.78 12.73 -48.00
CA PHE A 79 16.05 12.74 -46.57
C PHE A 79 14.92 13.41 -45.77
N GLU A 80 14.35 14.50 -46.28
CA GLU A 80 13.23 15.19 -45.65
C GLU A 80 11.98 14.29 -45.58
N ASP A 81 11.67 13.59 -46.67
CA ASP A 81 10.59 12.60 -46.70
C ASP A 81 10.84 11.47 -45.68
N MET A 82 12.05 10.91 -45.66
CA MET A 82 12.42 9.85 -44.71
C MET A 82 12.31 10.31 -43.24
N TRP A 83 12.71 11.55 -42.96
CA TRP A 83 12.59 12.14 -41.63
C TRP A 83 11.12 12.36 -41.24
N TYR A 84 10.28 12.81 -42.17
CA TYR A 84 8.85 12.97 -41.94
C TYR A 84 8.18 11.62 -41.66
N TYR A 85 8.45 10.59 -42.46
CA TYR A 85 7.97 9.23 -42.22
C TYR A 85 8.40 8.69 -40.86
N ASP A 86 9.68 8.85 -40.49
CA ASP A 86 10.22 8.37 -39.21
C ASP A 86 9.52 9.04 -38.02
N ASN A 87 9.29 10.36 -38.08
CA ASN A 87 8.62 11.08 -37.00
C ASN A 87 7.13 10.76 -36.89
N CYS A 88 6.43 10.63 -38.03
CA CYS A 88 5.02 10.23 -38.04
C CYS A 88 4.85 8.84 -37.42
N THR A 89 5.73 7.87 -37.76
CA THR A 89 5.55 6.52 -37.23
C THR A 89 6.00 6.38 -35.78
N LYS A 90 7.05 7.09 -35.33
CA LYS A 90 7.42 7.16 -33.91
C LYS A 90 6.25 7.62 -33.04
N LEU A 91 5.54 8.65 -33.48
CA LEU A 91 4.45 9.21 -32.68
C LEU A 91 3.33 8.18 -32.51
N GLY A 92 2.93 7.51 -33.59
CA GLY A 92 1.90 6.47 -33.55
C GLY A 92 2.31 5.21 -32.76
N PHE A 93 3.58 4.82 -32.87
CA PHE A 93 4.07 3.66 -32.11
C PHE A 93 4.12 3.96 -30.61
N ASN A 94 4.62 5.13 -30.22
CA ASN A 94 4.69 5.54 -28.82
C ASN A 94 3.33 5.65 -28.14
N THR A 95 2.30 6.12 -28.86
CA THR A 95 0.94 6.15 -28.31
C THR A 95 0.37 4.75 -28.15
N LEU A 96 0.60 3.86 -29.13
CA LEU A 96 0.17 2.47 -29.06
C LEU A 96 0.86 1.71 -27.91
N SER A 97 2.17 1.91 -27.71
CA SER A 97 2.93 1.34 -26.59
C SER A 97 2.37 1.82 -25.24
N LYS A 98 2.03 3.10 -25.11
CA LYS A 98 1.40 3.62 -23.89
C LYS A 98 0.03 2.99 -23.60
N ILE A 99 -0.76 2.73 -24.65
CA ILE A 99 -2.05 2.04 -24.52
C ILE A 99 -1.83 0.57 -24.12
N ALA A 100 -0.82 -0.09 -24.70
CA ALA A 100 -0.46 -1.45 -24.31
C ALA A 100 0.00 -1.56 -22.85
N ALA A 101 0.44 -0.45 -22.22
CA ALA A 101 0.85 -0.38 -20.80
C ALA A 101 -0.30 -0.13 -19.85
N LEU A 102 -1.46 0.23 -20.39
CA LEU A 102 -2.60 0.59 -19.58
C LEU A 102 -3.07 -0.57 -18.68
N PRO A 103 -3.12 -1.84 -19.13
CA PRO A 103 -3.55 -2.95 -18.28
C PRO A 103 -2.71 -3.09 -17.00
N ASP A 104 -1.38 -3.03 -17.09
CA ASP A 104 -0.49 -3.15 -15.93
C ASP A 104 -0.71 -1.99 -14.95
N ARG A 105 -0.91 -0.77 -15.46
CA ARG A 105 -1.24 0.39 -14.63
C ARG A 105 -2.60 0.29 -13.97
N LEU A 106 -3.59 -0.24 -14.69
CA LEU A 106 -4.93 -0.48 -14.16
C LEU A 106 -4.89 -1.54 -13.06
N ALA A 107 -4.11 -2.62 -13.24
CA ALA A 107 -3.93 -3.64 -12.21
C ALA A 107 -3.29 -3.07 -10.93
N HIS A 108 -2.31 -2.17 -11.08
CA HIS A 108 -1.72 -1.49 -9.92
C HIS A 108 -2.73 -0.59 -9.19
N LEU A 109 -3.54 0.17 -9.94
CA LEU A 109 -4.60 1.00 -9.38
C LEU A 109 -5.69 0.16 -8.69
N ASP A 110 -6.03 -1.00 -9.26
CA ASP A 110 -6.98 -1.95 -8.68
C ASP A 110 -6.49 -2.46 -7.32
N GLY A 111 -5.21 -2.83 -7.21
CA GLY A 111 -4.61 -3.23 -5.93
C GLY A 111 -4.65 -2.13 -4.86
N LEU A 112 -4.41 -0.87 -5.24
CA LEU A 112 -4.56 0.27 -4.32
C LEU A 112 -6.01 0.49 -3.90
N ALA A 113 -6.95 0.38 -4.84
CA ALA A 113 -8.37 0.51 -4.58
C ALA A 113 -8.84 -0.59 -3.60
N GLN A 114 -8.38 -1.83 -3.80
CA GLN A 114 -8.66 -2.94 -2.89
C GLN A 114 -8.15 -2.66 -1.48
N GLY A 115 -6.93 -2.16 -1.32
CA GLY A 115 -6.40 -1.80 0.01
C GLY A 115 -7.20 -0.71 0.72
N ILE A 116 -7.73 0.26 -0.03
CA ILE A 116 -8.63 1.30 0.53
C ILE A 116 -9.97 0.68 0.96
N VAL A 117 -10.53 -0.23 0.17
CA VAL A 117 -11.78 -0.92 0.48
C VAL A 117 -11.61 -1.79 1.74
N GLU A 118 -10.55 -2.59 1.82
CA GLU A 118 -10.25 -3.42 2.98
C GLU A 118 -10.12 -2.57 4.27
N LEU A 119 -9.46 -1.42 4.18
CA LEU A 119 -9.38 -0.48 5.30
C LEU A 119 -10.76 0.09 5.67
N ALA A 120 -11.55 0.52 4.69
CA ALA A 120 -12.87 1.09 4.92
C ALA A 120 -13.81 0.07 5.57
N ASP A 121 -13.77 -1.19 5.13
CA ASP A 121 -14.57 -2.27 5.70
C ASP A 121 -14.09 -2.62 7.11
N GLY A 122 -12.78 -2.64 7.37
CA GLY A 122 -12.24 -2.81 8.72
C GLY A 122 -12.69 -1.69 9.68
N LEU A 123 -12.77 -0.44 9.21
CA LEU A 123 -13.29 0.67 10.00
C LEU A 123 -14.80 0.55 10.27
N ARG A 124 -15.58 0.11 9.28
CA ARG A 124 -17.02 -0.13 9.45
C ARG A 124 -17.29 -1.26 10.45
N GLU A 125 -16.53 -2.35 10.35
CA GLU A 125 -16.63 -3.46 11.30
C GLU A 125 -16.24 -3.02 12.71
N ALA A 126 -15.15 -2.26 12.85
CA ALA A 126 -14.75 -1.68 14.14
C ALA A 126 -15.82 -0.75 14.72
N ALA A 127 -16.45 0.10 13.89
CA ALA A 127 -17.54 0.97 14.30
C ALA A 127 -18.82 0.19 14.69
N ALA A 128 -19.12 -0.92 14.00
CA ALA A 128 -20.25 -1.78 14.33
C ALA A 128 -20.03 -2.58 15.63
N ARG A 129 -18.78 -2.92 15.95
CA ARG A 129 -18.39 -3.55 17.22
C ARG A 129 -18.27 -2.55 18.36
N ALA A 130 -18.12 -1.26 18.06
CA ALA A 130 -18.05 -0.24 19.09
C ALA A 130 -19.36 -0.26 19.90
N PRO A 131 -19.28 -0.31 21.25
CA PRO A 131 -20.48 -0.24 22.07
C PRO A 131 -21.24 1.06 21.72
N ALA A 132 -22.56 0.96 21.53
CA ALA A 132 -23.41 2.12 21.40
C ALA A 132 -23.36 2.89 22.73
N VAL A 133 -22.43 3.83 22.83
CA VAL A 133 -22.44 4.82 23.89
C VAL A 133 -23.64 5.71 23.59
N GLU A 134 -24.79 5.36 24.15
CA GLU A 134 -25.90 6.30 24.20
C GLU A 134 -25.36 7.58 24.84
N GLU A 135 -25.61 8.73 24.22
CA GLU A 135 -25.40 10.00 24.87
C GLU A 135 -26.27 10.00 26.12
N GLY A 136 -25.65 9.66 27.26
CA GLY A 136 -26.33 9.67 28.54
C GLY A 136 -26.95 11.04 28.76
N PRO A 137 -28.08 11.12 29.49
CA PRO A 137 -28.78 12.38 29.72
C PRO A 137 -27.77 13.45 30.15
N ALA A 138 -27.79 14.59 29.44
CA ALA A 138 -26.91 15.73 29.71
C ALA A 138 -26.80 15.91 31.22
N ALA A 139 -25.60 15.68 31.76
CA ALA A 139 -25.37 15.47 33.18
C ALA A 139 -26.23 16.43 34.01
N ASP A 140 -27.32 15.92 34.56
CA ASP A 140 -28.14 16.68 35.48
C ASP A 140 -27.22 17.08 36.64
N ALA A 141 -27.44 18.23 37.25
CA ALA A 141 -26.57 18.80 38.29
C ALA A 141 -26.56 17.97 39.60
N GLY A 142 -26.90 16.68 39.53
CA GLY A 142 -26.86 15.68 40.58
C GLY A 142 -25.45 15.16 40.85
N ALA A 143 -25.23 14.81 42.11
CA ALA A 143 -23.93 14.52 42.69
C ALA A 143 -23.20 13.30 42.10
N LEU A 144 -23.83 12.42 41.31
CA LEU A 144 -23.22 11.16 40.84
C LEU A 144 -22.55 11.33 39.47
N VAL A 145 -21.24 11.02 39.36
CA VAL A 145 -20.47 11.19 38.11
C VAL A 145 -20.11 9.85 37.46
N ILE A 146 -19.82 8.81 38.25
CA ILE A 146 -19.47 7.47 37.74
C ILE A 146 -20.15 6.42 38.62
N ARG A 147 -20.79 5.42 38.01
CA ARG A 147 -21.33 4.24 38.70
C ARG A 147 -21.08 2.98 37.87
N ALA A 148 -20.52 1.96 38.50
CA ALA A 148 -20.41 0.61 37.97
C ALA A 148 -21.14 -0.36 38.90
N ASP A 149 -21.89 -1.30 38.34
CA ASP A 149 -22.69 -2.28 39.07
C ASP A 149 -22.41 -3.67 38.49
N GLY A 150 -21.75 -4.55 39.26
CA GLY A 150 -21.51 -5.93 38.87
C GLY A 150 -20.56 -6.11 37.68
N LEU A 151 -19.63 -5.18 37.44
CA LEU A 151 -18.78 -5.20 36.24
C LEU A 151 -17.78 -6.37 36.29
N ASN A 152 -17.80 -7.20 35.25
CA ASN A 152 -16.79 -8.24 35.03
C ASN A 152 -15.71 -7.70 34.10
N VAL A 153 -14.47 -7.69 34.58
CA VAL A 153 -13.31 -7.16 33.87
C VAL A 153 -12.56 -8.32 33.23
N VAL A 154 -12.55 -8.40 31.90
CA VAL A 154 -11.94 -9.49 31.12
C VAL A 154 -10.90 -8.91 30.15
N SER A 155 -9.75 -9.57 30.03
CA SER A 155 -8.67 -9.17 29.12
C SER A 155 -8.97 -9.54 27.65
N PRO A 156 -8.26 -8.97 26.65
CA PRO A 156 -8.40 -9.40 25.24
C PRO A 156 -8.16 -10.89 25.04
N GLU A 157 -7.30 -11.46 25.88
CA GLU A 157 -6.89 -12.86 25.89
C GLU A 157 -7.90 -13.76 26.61
N GLY A 158 -9.04 -13.22 27.07
CA GLY A 158 -10.10 -13.95 27.75
C GLY A 158 -9.85 -14.19 29.25
N LYS A 159 -8.81 -13.58 29.83
CA LYS A 159 -8.50 -13.74 31.26
C LYS A 159 -9.39 -12.84 32.10
N VAL A 160 -10.10 -13.42 33.06
CA VAL A 160 -10.90 -12.66 34.04
C VAL A 160 -9.97 -12.01 35.07
N LEU A 161 -9.98 -10.68 35.14
CA LEU A 161 -9.16 -9.87 36.05
C LEU A 161 -9.95 -9.36 37.26
N GLY A 162 -11.28 -9.27 37.15
CA GLY A 162 -12.18 -8.89 38.24
C GLY A 162 -13.60 -9.36 37.94
N ILE A 163 -14.34 -9.76 38.97
CA ILE A 163 -15.73 -10.24 38.88
C ILE A 163 -16.57 -9.38 39.80
N GLY A 164 -17.73 -8.90 39.31
CA GLY A 164 -18.71 -8.20 40.14
C GLY A 164 -18.21 -6.89 40.74
N VAL A 165 -17.39 -6.14 40.01
CA VAL A 165 -16.84 -4.86 40.49
C VAL A 165 -17.95 -3.80 40.51
N SER A 166 -18.32 -3.35 41.71
CA SER A 166 -19.30 -2.29 41.92
C SER A 166 -18.67 -1.11 42.65
N PHE A 167 -18.83 0.10 42.12
CA PHE A 167 -18.39 1.32 42.78
C PHE A 167 -19.18 2.53 42.27
N GLU A 168 -19.21 3.58 43.07
CA GLU A 168 -19.77 4.88 42.69
C GLU A 168 -18.81 6.00 43.09
N ALA A 169 -18.76 7.06 42.29
CA ALA A 169 -18.00 8.26 42.58
C ALA A 169 -18.88 9.49 42.32
N SER A 170 -18.95 10.35 43.34
CA SER A 170 -19.69 11.60 43.28
C SER A 170 -18.80 12.79 42.92
N ARG A 171 -19.39 13.87 42.42
CA ARG A 171 -18.72 15.13 42.08
C ARG A 171 -18.02 15.67 43.33
N GLY A 172 -16.72 15.94 43.21
CA GLY A 172 -15.89 16.41 44.32
C GLY A 172 -15.27 15.30 45.19
N GLN A 173 -15.57 14.03 44.92
CA GLN A 173 -14.88 12.89 45.55
C GLN A 173 -13.73 12.39 44.69
N ALA A 174 -12.61 12.06 45.33
CA ALA A 174 -11.47 11.41 44.68
C ALA A 174 -11.56 9.90 44.90
N LEU A 175 -11.61 9.12 43.81
CA LEU A 175 -11.54 7.66 43.84
C LEU A 175 -10.11 7.21 43.54
N LEU A 176 -9.50 6.48 44.46
CA LEU A 176 -8.17 5.88 44.28
C LEU A 176 -8.30 4.38 44.03
N VAL A 177 -7.84 3.92 42.87
CA VAL A 177 -7.80 2.49 42.52
C VAL A 177 -6.39 1.96 42.75
N THR A 178 -6.21 1.08 43.75
CA THR A 178 -4.91 0.45 44.07
C THR A 178 -4.97 -1.07 43.87
N GLY A 179 -3.79 -1.71 43.81
CA GLY A 179 -3.68 -3.17 43.76
C GLY A 179 -2.35 -3.64 43.16
N PRO A 180 -2.12 -4.97 43.07
CA PRO A 180 -0.89 -5.55 42.54
C PRO A 180 -0.62 -5.22 41.06
N ASN A 181 0.63 -5.32 40.61
CA ASN A 181 0.94 -5.22 39.18
C ASN A 181 0.14 -6.25 38.37
N ALA A 182 -0.31 -5.86 37.17
CA ALA A 182 -1.15 -6.67 36.27
C ALA A 182 -2.53 -7.09 36.82
N SER A 183 -3.04 -6.44 37.87
CA SER A 183 -4.39 -6.70 38.40
C SER A 183 -5.55 -6.10 37.57
N GLY A 184 -5.28 -5.57 36.37
CA GLY A 184 -6.30 -4.99 35.50
C GLY A 184 -6.70 -3.53 35.77
N LYS A 185 -5.96 -2.76 36.59
CA LYS A 185 -6.27 -1.34 36.86
C LYS A 185 -6.33 -0.46 35.61
N SER A 186 -5.34 -0.59 34.72
CA SER A 186 -5.32 0.15 33.46
C SER A 186 -6.43 -0.31 32.51
N LEU A 187 -6.84 -1.58 32.60
CA LEU A 187 -7.95 -2.12 31.81
C LEU A 187 -9.30 -1.61 32.33
N LEU A 188 -9.47 -1.50 33.65
CA LEU A 188 -10.61 -0.84 34.28
C LEU A 188 -10.69 0.65 33.88
N ALA A 189 -9.56 1.36 33.84
CA ALA A 189 -9.53 2.73 33.36
C ALA A 189 -9.88 2.84 31.86
N GLY A 190 -9.43 1.88 31.03
CA GLY A 190 -9.79 1.78 29.61
C GLY A 190 -11.28 1.51 29.38
N LEU A 191 -11.86 0.58 30.17
CA LEU A 191 -13.30 0.31 30.20
C LEU A 191 -14.11 1.57 30.51
N LEU A 192 -13.71 2.34 31.54
CA LEU A 192 -14.38 3.59 31.89
C LEU A 192 -14.24 4.68 30.82
N ALA A 193 -13.17 4.63 30.02
CA ALA A 193 -12.96 5.52 28.88
C ALA A 193 -13.65 5.03 27.59
N GLY A 194 -14.35 3.90 27.62
CA GLY A 194 -15.02 3.32 26.45
C GLY A 194 -14.07 2.71 25.41
N LEU A 195 -12.84 2.34 25.80
CA LEU A 195 -11.82 1.77 24.92
C LEU A 195 -11.88 0.24 24.79
N TRP A 196 -12.85 -0.41 25.44
CA TRP A 196 -12.95 -1.85 25.59
C TRP A 196 -14.32 -2.38 25.18
#